data_AF-A0A317Z6R3-F1
#
_entry.id   AF-A0A317Z6R3-F1
#
_cell.length_a   1.000
_cell.length_b   1.000
_cell.length_c   1.000
_cell.angle_alpha   90.00
_cell.angle_beta   90.00
_cell.angle_gamma   90.00
#
_symmetry.space_group_name_H-M   'P 1'
#
loop_
_entity.id
_entity.type
_entity.pdbx_description
1 polymer ?
#
loop_
_entity_poly.entity_id
_entity_poly.type
_entity_poly.pdbx_seq_one_letter_code
_entity_poly.pdbx_strand_id
1 'polypeptide(L)' 'IVEFYDGIRGKVEKINDNSVIVDLTIMENFSELDLPEKTVINHKRYKIIEQKG' A
#
# COMPACT_ATOMS: atom_id res chain seq x y z
N ILE A 1 5.36 -6.16 0.14
CA ILE A 1 5.07 -4.82 -0.42
C ILE A 1 4.02 -4.96 -1.52
N VAL A 2 3.06 -4.04 -1.58
CA VAL A 2 2.03 -3.97 -2.63
C VAL A 2 2.17 -2.68 -3.43
N GLU A 3 1.78 -2.72 -4.70
CA GLU A 3 1.74 -1.58 -5.61
C GLU A 3 0.30 -1.35 -6.09
N PHE A 4 -0.15 -0.11 -6.11
CA PHE A 4 -1.50 0.30 -6.49
C PHE A 4 -1.47 1.71 -7.11
N TYR A 5 -2.58 2.16 -7.73
CA TYR A 5 -2.67 3.44 -8.46
C TYR A 5 -1.46 3.73 -9.37
N ASP A 6 -1.02 2.69 -10.10
CA ASP A 6 0.00 2.78 -11.15
C ASP A 6 1.34 3.41 -10.70
N GLY A 7 1.87 2.92 -9.57
CA GLY A 7 3.22 3.24 -9.11
C GLY A 7 3.33 3.56 -7.62
N ILE A 8 2.20 3.75 -6.92
CA ILE A 8 2.22 3.94 -5.46
C ILE A 8 2.51 2.60 -4.79
N ARG A 9 3.51 2.59 -3.92
CA ARG A 9 3.93 1.39 -3.18
C ARG A 9 3.64 1.56 -1.71
N GLY A 10 3.32 0.45 -1.07
CA GLY A 10 3.07 0.47 0.36
C GLY A 10 3.23 -0.90 1.01
N LYS A 11 3.37 -0.89 2.33
CA LYS A 11 3.47 -2.10 3.14
C LYS A 11 2.11 -2.48 3.67
N VAL A 12 1.70 -3.74 3.45
CA VAL A 12 0.47 -4.24 4.06
C VAL A 12 0.68 -4.36 5.56
N GLU A 13 -0.13 -3.62 6.32
CA GLU A 13 -0.13 -3.67 7.78
C GLU A 13 -1.24 -4.57 8.31
N LYS A 14 -2.41 -4.58 7.64
CA LYS A 14 -3.55 -5.39 8.04
C LYS A 14 -4.29 -5.93 6.82
N ILE A 15 -4.78 -7.17 6.93
CA ILE A 15 -5.62 -7.82 5.93
C ILE A 15 -7.02 -7.98 6.53
N ASN A 16 -8.03 -7.56 5.77
CA ASN A 16 -9.45 -7.80 6.05
C ASN A 16 -10.03 -8.67 4.92
N ASP A 17 -11.28 -9.11 5.01
CA ASP A 17 -11.88 -10.04 4.04
C ASP A 17 -11.90 -9.52 2.59
N ASN A 18 -12.10 -8.23 2.39
CA ASN A 18 -12.24 -7.61 1.05
C ASN A 18 -11.19 -6.52 0.76
N SER A 19 -10.30 -6.23 1.70
CA SER A 19 -9.38 -5.11 1.60
C SER A 19 -8.14 -5.30 2.46
N VAL A 20 -7.07 -4.60 2.11
CA VAL A 20 -5.88 -4.46 2.93
C VAL A 20 -5.72 -3.02 3.39
N ILE A 21 -5.21 -2.84 4.61
CA ILE A 21 -4.68 -1.56 5.08
C ILE A 21 -3.20 -1.53 4.72
N VAL A 22 -2.82 -0.47 4.02
CA VAL A 22 -1.48 -0.26 3.48
C VAL A 22 -0.88 1.01 4.09
N ASP A 23 0.35 0.89 4.57
CA ASP A 23 1.17 1.99 5.06
C ASP A 23 2.08 2.53 3.94
N LEU A 24 2.04 3.85 3.76
CA LEU A 24 2.73 4.60 2.72
C LEU A 24 4.00 5.29 3.21
N THR A 25 4.23 5.34 4.53
CA THR A 25 5.42 5.95 5.15
C THR A 25 6.73 5.26 4.76
N ILE A 26 6.64 4.08 4.14
CA ILE A 26 7.78 3.35 3.59
C ILE A 26 8.35 3.99 2.32
N MET A 27 7.63 4.91 1.67
CA MET A 27 8.10 5.62 0.49
C MET A 27 8.90 6.86 0.90
N GLU A 28 10.09 7.05 0.34
CA GLU A 28 10.94 8.20 0.66
C GLU A 28 10.28 9.55 0.30
N ASN A 29 9.46 9.57 -0.75
CA ASN A 29 8.72 10.74 -1.21
C ASN A 29 7.32 10.87 -0.57
N PHE A 30 7.00 10.05 0.45
CA PHE A 30 5.68 10.09 1.10
C PHE A 30 5.33 11.48 1.63
N SER A 31 6.31 12.16 2.26
CA SER A 31 6.15 13.51 2.82
C SER A 31 5.78 14.57 1.77
N GLU A 32 6.02 14.31 0.48
CA GLU A 32 5.72 15.22 -0.62
C GLU A 32 4.36 14.93 -1.27
N LEU A 33 3.77 13.75 -1.03
CA LEU A 33 2.58 13.28 -1.73
C LEU A 33 1.25 13.82 -1.16
N ASP A 34 1.26 14.54 -0.04
CA ASP A 34 0.06 15.02 0.68
C ASP A 34 -1.01 13.91 0.84
N LEU A 35 -0.54 12.67 1.03
CA LEU A 35 -1.36 11.48 1.21
C LEU A 35 -1.43 11.12 2.70
N PRO A 36 -2.53 10.48 3.16
CA PRO A 36 -2.56 9.91 4.49
C PRO A 36 -1.54 8.77 4.62
N GLU A 37 -0.96 8.63 5.81
CA GLU A 37 0.02 7.57 6.12
C GLU A 37 -0.51 6.17 5.82
N LYS A 38 -1.83 5.98 6.00
CA LYS A 38 -2.50 4.70 5.81
C LYS A 38 -3.69 4.83 4.88
N THR A 39 -3.85 3.85 4.02
CA THR A 39 -4.96 3.79 3.07
C THR A 39 -5.55 2.38 3.00
N VAL A 40 -6.82 2.29 2.62
CA VAL A 40 -7.55 1.03 2.48
C VAL A 40 -7.69 0.70 1.00
N ILE A 41 -7.12 -0.42 0.58
CA ILE A 41 -7.11 -0.85 -0.83
C ILE A 41 -7.84 -2.18 -0.96
N ASN A 42 -8.74 -2.27 -1.94
CA ASN A 42 -9.43 -3.52 -2.25
C ASN A 42 -8.45 -4.54 -2.85
N HIS A 43 -8.63 -5.84 -2.56
CA HIS A 43 -7.79 -6.92 -3.13
C HIS A 43 -7.72 -6.93 -4.66
N LYS A 44 -8.75 -6.41 -5.34
CA LYS A 44 -8.80 -6.30 -6.80
C LYS A 44 -8.01 -5.11 -7.36
N ARG A 45 -7.48 -4.21 -6.52
CA ARG A 45 -6.89 -2.91 -6.91
C ARG A 45 -5.41 -2.75 -6.54
N TYR A 46 -4.71 -3.83 -6.17
CA TYR A 46 -3.26 -3.81 -5.95
C TYR A 46 -2.58 -5.03 -6.58
N LYS A 47 -1.27 -4.94 -6.76
CA LYS A 47 -0.38 -6.03 -7.15
C LYS A 47 0.62 -6.28 -6.03
N ILE A 48 0.94 -7.55 -5.77
CA ILE A 48 2.01 -7.89 -4.82
C ILE A 48 3.33 -7.79 -5.58
N ILE A 49 4.23 -6.92 -5.14
CA ILE A 49 5.54 -6.71 -5.79
C ILE A 49 6.71 -7.30 -5.01
N GLU A 50 6.53 -7.50 -3.70
CA GLU A 50 7.53 -8.17 -2.87
C GLU A 50 6.82 -9.01 -1.82
N GLN A 51 7.16 -10.29 -1.77
CA GLN A 51 6.75 -11.20 -0.70
C GLN A 51 8.04 -11.57 0.04
N LYS A 52 8.23 -11.06 1.26
CA LYS A 52 9.32 -11.54 2.11
C LYS A 52 8.98 -12.97 2.51
N GLY A 53 9.59 -13.93 1.82
CA GLY A 53 9.63 -15.34 2.18
C GLY A 53 10.74 -15.64 3.17
#